data_AF-A0A5E4GGG1-F1
#
_entry.id   AF-A0A5E4GGG1-F1
#
_cell.length_a   1.000
_cell.length_b   1.000
_cell.length_c   1.000
_cell.angle_alpha   90.00
_cell.angle_beta   90.00
_cell.angle_gamma   90.00
#
_symmetry.space_group_name_H-M   'P 1'
#
loop_
_entity.id
_entity.type
_entity.pdbx_description
1 polymer ?
#
loop_
_entity_poly.entity_id
_entity_poly.type
_entity_poly.pdbx_seq_one_letter_code
_entity_poly.pdbx_strand_id
1 'polypeptide(L)'
;MPPLPSTRLSFPLNSPLFYILPSTSLFPNLIITTTTNKNKILIPTMSFSSSASSPSPSSISNPKEPEHPRDPEDQELLLQQVLKYHNQTKHHFTKYARGPHGLDWANQPNPFRRYVSARLLSLLHFPTENQNPNSSSTQDPLYSSLFLNLPPPKPISKSTISQFFYDSLALSAWKTTGFSTWSLRVNPSSGNLHPTEAYIISPPIESLSDSSFVAHYAPKEHALELRAEIPSWVFTNFLPKDSFLIGLSSIFWREAWKYGERAFRYCNHDVGHAIAAVSMAAAGLGWDVKLLDGLGYEDLEKLMGLEVFPKFQIPSRPVKGRFPEMEFEHPDCILVVFPNGAGEFDVNYKQLSLAISEFSKLEWKGKPNLLSKEHICWDIIYRTAEAVKKEIILGNTFLVDPFQSSGICSEGSYKGFTAREVVRKRRSAVDMDGVTAMDRNTFYQILLHCLPSGSRNGGKQKKPLALPFRGLPWDAEVHAALFVHRVEGLPQGLYFLVRNEDHLDKLKKSMRSGFKWVKPEGCPENLPLYELDRTDCRTLAERLSCHQ
;
A
#
# COMPACT_ATOMS: atom_id res chain seq x y z
N MET A 1 -16.82 -55.89 -3.42
CA MET A 1 -17.11 -56.84 -4.52
C MET A 1 -17.89 -56.10 -5.61
N PRO A 2 -17.70 -56.44 -6.91
CA PRO A 2 -17.55 -55.53 -8.07
C PRO A 2 -18.85 -55.44 -8.95
N PRO A 3 -18.92 -54.81 -10.17
CA PRO A 3 -17.83 -54.40 -11.07
C PRO A 3 -17.93 -53.07 -11.89
N LEU A 4 -16.78 -52.73 -12.48
CA LEU A 4 -16.47 -51.82 -13.62
C LEU A 4 -16.93 -52.40 -14.97
N PRO A 5 -17.09 -51.59 -16.06
CA PRO A 5 -16.01 -51.39 -17.07
C PRO A 5 -15.95 -49.96 -17.71
N SER A 6 -14.78 -49.30 -17.78
CA SER A 6 -13.86 -49.09 -18.94
C SER A 6 -14.47 -48.49 -20.22
N THR A 7 -14.00 -47.36 -20.78
CA THR A 7 -12.80 -47.20 -21.66
C THR A 7 -12.36 -45.72 -21.80
N ARG A 8 -11.14 -45.33 -21.40
CA ARG A 8 -9.92 -45.00 -22.19
C ARG A 8 -10.05 -44.03 -23.40
N LEU A 9 -9.32 -42.91 -23.32
CA LEU A 9 -8.34 -42.45 -24.32
C LEU A 9 -7.35 -41.44 -23.69
N SER A 10 -6.15 -41.39 -24.26
CA SER A 10 -4.84 -41.11 -23.65
C SER A 10 -4.20 -39.79 -24.10
N PHE A 11 -3.36 -39.19 -23.25
CA PHE A 11 -2.34 -38.19 -23.65
C PHE A 11 -0.96 -38.51 -23.01
N PRO A 12 0.16 -38.20 -23.69
CA PRO A 12 1.46 -38.77 -23.37
C PRO A 12 2.23 -37.99 -22.30
N LEU A 13 2.88 -38.75 -21.40
CA LEU A 13 3.96 -38.26 -20.54
C LEU A 13 5.22 -38.02 -21.39
N ASN A 14 5.84 -36.87 -21.21
CA ASN A 14 7.28 -36.72 -21.42
C ASN A 14 7.86 -35.83 -20.32
N SER A 15 8.59 -36.47 -19.41
CA SER A 15 9.57 -35.83 -18.53
C SER A 15 10.87 -35.59 -19.30
N PRO A 16 11.70 -34.64 -18.85
CA PRO A 16 13.13 -34.94 -18.71
C PRO A 16 13.62 -34.50 -17.32
N LEU A 17 14.14 -35.43 -16.51
CA LEU A 17 15.56 -35.85 -16.47
C LEU A 17 16.49 -34.73 -15.98
N PHE A 18 16.73 -34.76 -14.66
CA PHE A 18 17.88 -34.14 -14.01
C PHE A 18 19.17 -34.74 -14.57
N TYR A 19 20.05 -33.88 -15.10
CA TYR A 19 21.45 -34.22 -15.34
C TYR A 19 22.33 -33.48 -14.32
N ILE A 20 22.96 -34.25 -13.45
CA ILE A 20 24.19 -33.90 -12.73
C ILE A 20 25.33 -34.37 -13.62
N LEU A 21 26.41 -33.56 -13.77
CA LEU A 21 27.84 -33.96 -13.75
C LEU A 21 28.78 -32.78 -14.14
N PRO A 22 30.12 -32.86 -13.93
CA PRO A 22 30.91 -31.88 -13.15
C PRO A 22 32.12 -31.32 -13.93
N SER A 23 33.17 -30.90 -13.18
CA SER A 23 34.56 -30.51 -13.57
C SER A 23 34.79 -28.99 -13.66
N THR A 24 35.63 -28.33 -12.86
CA THR A 24 37.09 -28.38 -12.57
C THR A 24 38.01 -27.92 -13.71
N SER A 25 38.61 -26.74 -13.54
CA SER A 25 40.00 -26.35 -13.93
C SER A 25 40.27 -24.92 -13.41
N LEU A 26 41.20 -24.68 -12.46
CA LEU A 26 42.65 -24.44 -12.65
C LEU A 26 42.89 -23.16 -13.49
N PHE A 27 43.60 -22.07 -13.13
CA PHE A 27 44.68 -21.64 -12.22
C PHE A 27 44.77 -20.07 -12.39
N PRO A 28 45.74 -19.27 -11.86
CA PRO A 28 46.69 -19.46 -10.76
C PRO A 28 46.72 -18.30 -9.72
N ASN A 29 47.47 -18.58 -8.67
CA ASN A 29 48.04 -17.70 -7.65
C ASN A 29 48.49 -16.31 -8.12
N LEU A 30 48.16 -15.28 -7.32
CA LEU A 30 48.99 -14.10 -7.16
C LEU A 30 49.31 -13.92 -5.67
N ILE A 31 50.58 -14.16 -5.33
CA ILE A 31 51.20 -13.82 -4.05
C ILE A 31 51.61 -12.35 -4.14
N ILE A 32 51.12 -11.49 -3.24
CA ILE A 32 51.83 -10.28 -2.83
C ILE A 32 51.78 -10.18 -1.30
N THR A 33 52.97 -10.10 -0.74
CA THR A 33 53.36 -10.03 0.66
C THR A 33 53.07 -8.69 1.32
N THR A 34 52.53 -8.78 2.55
CA THR A 34 52.81 -7.99 3.77
C THR A 34 53.21 -6.52 3.68
N THR A 35 52.46 -5.67 4.40
CA THR A 35 53.05 -4.76 5.40
C THR A 35 52.11 -4.56 6.58
N THR A 36 52.64 -4.89 7.75
CA THR A 36 52.11 -4.61 9.08
C THR A 36 52.31 -3.15 9.45
N ASN A 37 51.34 -2.52 10.11
CA ASN A 37 51.69 -1.53 11.13
C ASN A 37 50.66 -1.47 12.26
N LYS A 38 51.13 -1.81 13.47
CA LYS A 38 50.48 -1.61 14.76
C LYS A 38 50.95 -0.25 15.30
N ASN A 39 50.05 0.54 15.89
CA ASN A 39 50.33 1.51 16.96
C ASN A 39 49.00 1.82 17.65
N LYS A 40 48.66 1.18 18.79
CA LYS A 40 48.92 1.59 20.19
C LYS A 40 48.45 3.02 20.55
N ILE A 41 47.24 3.04 21.15
CA ILE A 41 46.88 3.63 22.46
C ILE A 41 47.58 4.93 22.87
N LEU A 42 46.78 5.98 23.13
CA LEU A 42 47.05 6.92 24.22
C LEU A 42 45.73 7.30 24.92
N ILE A 43 45.68 7.01 26.23
CA ILE A 43 44.74 7.53 27.22
C ILE A 43 45.35 8.80 27.81
N PRO A 44 44.57 9.80 28.20
CA PRO A 44 44.85 10.48 29.45
C PRO A 44 43.63 10.56 30.37
N THR A 45 43.84 10.06 31.58
CA THR A 45 43.09 10.29 32.81
C THR A 45 43.52 11.59 33.50
N MET A 46 42.71 12.01 34.49
CA MET A 46 42.87 13.09 35.49
C MET A 46 42.15 14.40 35.06
N SER A 47 41.35 15.09 35.88
CA SER A 47 41.27 15.14 37.35
C SER A 47 39.93 15.72 37.82
N PHE A 48 39.49 15.29 39.00
CA PHE A 48 38.40 15.87 39.78
C PHE A 48 38.77 17.26 40.33
N SER A 49 37.84 18.21 40.26
CA SER A 49 37.77 19.36 41.17
C SER A 49 36.33 19.60 41.59
N SER A 50 36.11 19.50 42.90
CA SER A 50 34.88 19.81 43.61
C SER A 50 34.75 21.31 43.86
N SER A 51 33.60 21.88 43.57
CA SER A 51 33.11 23.08 44.27
C SER A 51 31.60 23.16 44.17
N ALA A 52 30.96 23.07 45.33
CA ALA A 52 29.53 23.25 45.52
C ALA A 52 29.19 24.75 45.56
N SER A 53 28.15 25.14 44.83
CA SER A 53 27.35 26.35 45.10
C SER A 53 25.95 26.19 44.50
N SER A 54 24.95 26.17 45.37
CA SER A 54 23.52 26.17 45.04
C SER A 54 22.99 27.62 44.92
N PRO A 55 21.72 27.87 44.55
CA PRO A 55 21.33 28.31 43.22
C PRO A 55 20.74 29.74 43.22
N SER A 56 20.60 30.35 42.04
CA SER A 56 19.70 31.47 41.81
C SER A 56 19.16 31.45 40.37
N PRO A 57 17.91 31.88 40.14
CA PRO A 57 17.09 31.45 39.03
C PRO A 57 17.30 32.32 37.81
N SER A 58 17.52 31.71 36.64
CA SER A 58 17.55 32.46 35.38
C SER A 58 16.81 31.71 34.29
N SER A 59 15.71 32.34 33.87
CA SER A 59 15.11 32.33 32.54
C SER A 59 14.80 30.97 31.93
N ILE A 60 13.50 30.67 31.92
CA ILE A 60 12.82 29.79 30.97
C ILE A 60 13.37 30.11 29.57
N SER A 61 14.21 29.24 29.03
CA SER A 61 14.53 29.23 27.62
C SER A 61 13.30 28.69 26.90
N ASN A 62 12.66 29.54 26.11
CA ASN A 62 11.65 29.14 25.14
C ASN A 62 12.13 27.89 24.38
N PRO A 63 11.28 26.88 24.16
CA PRO A 63 11.64 25.79 23.27
C PRO A 63 11.87 26.38 21.89
N LYS A 64 13.11 26.27 21.41
CA LYS A 64 13.50 26.63 20.04
C LYS A 64 12.55 25.91 19.08
N GLU A 65 11.95 26.68 18.18
CA GLU A 65 11.23 26.17 17.02
C GLU A 65 12.12 25.19 16.26
N PRO A 66 11.60 24.03 15.81
CA PRO A 66 12.35 23.15 14.93
C PRO A 66 12.26 23.72 13.50
N GLU A 67 12.98 24.80 13.24
CA GLU A 67 13.23 25.30 11.88
C GLU A 67 14.72 25.16 11.59
N HIS A 68 15.18 23.92 11.39
CA HIS A 68 16.36 23.70 10.57
C HIS A 68 16.00 22.63 9.52
N PRO A 69 16.00 22.96 8.23
CA PRO A 69 16.05 21.96 7.18
C PRO A 69 17.22 21.01 7.49
N ARG A 70 16.99 19.69 7.38
CA ARG A 70 18.07 18.69 7.49
C ARG A 70 19.27 19.11 6.65
N ASP A 71 20.48 18.85 7.16
CA ASP A 71 21.73 19.11 6.45
C ASP A 71 21.63 18.51 5.03
N PRO A 72 21.90 19.29 3.97
CA PRO A 72 21.92 18.79 2.59
C PRO A 72 22.75 17.52 2.41
N GLU A 73 23.85 17.35 3.17
CA GLU A 73 24.67 16.13 3.13
C GLU A 73 23.90 14.90 3.67
N ASP A 74 23.11 15.08 4.73
CA ASP A 74 22.25 14.03 5.29
C ASP A 74 21.14 13.65 4.30
N GLN A 75 20.51 14.63 3.65
CA GLN A 75 19.46 14.36 2.65
C GLN A 75 19.99 13.55 1.47
N GLU A 76 21.19 13.86 0.98
CA GLU A 76 21.83 13.12 -0.10
C GLU A 76 22.14 11.68 0.34
N LEU A 77 22.62 11.46 1.56
CA LEU A 77 22.87 10.11 2.08
C LEU A 77 21.58 9.26 2.16
N LEU A 78 20.47 9.86 2.60
CA LEU A 78 19.17 9.19 2.66
C LEU A 78 18.67 8.82 1.25
N LEU A 79 18.79 9.73 0.29
CA LEU A 79 18.46 9.48 -1.10
C LEU A 79 19.31 8.34 -1.69
N GLN A 80 20.62 8.34 -1.42
CA GLN A 80 21.52 7.27 -1.83
C GLN A 80 21.10 5.90 -1.27
N GLN A 81 20.64 5.84 -0.02
CA GLN A 81 20.12 4.59 0.56
C GLN A 81 18.86 4.09 -0.17
N VAL A 82 17.95 4.99 -0.58
CA VAL A 82 16.76 4.63 -1.39
C VAL A 82 17.16 4.14 -2.77
N LEU A 83 18.08 4.84 -3.45
CA LEU A 83 18.60 4.43 -4.76
C LEU A 83 19.35 3.10 -4.70
N LYS A 84 20.12 2.87 -3.63
CA LYS A 84 20.79 1.60 -3.36
C LYS A 84 19.78 0.47 -3.23
N TYR A 85 18.74 0.64 -2.40
CA TYR A 85 17.66 -0.32 -2.29
C TYR A 85 16.99 -0.55 -3.64
N HIS A 86 16.70 0.52 -4.39
CA HIS A 86 16.08 0.41 -5.70
C HIS A 86 16.93 -0.41 -6.67
N ASN A 87 18.25 -0.25 -6.68
CA ASN A 87 19.11 -1.00 -7.60
C ASN A 87 19.36 -2.43 -7.13
N GLN A 88 19.61 -2.65 -5.84
CA GLN A 88 19.92 -3.98 -5.30
C GLN A 88 18.74 -4.96 -5.42
N THR A 89 17.52 -4.46 -5.28
CA THR A 89 16.32 -5.31 -5.25
C THR A 89 15.69 -5.54 -6.61
N LYS A 90 16.30 -5.09 -7.72
CA LYS A 90 15.86 -5.44 -9.08
C LYS A 90 16.07 -6.92 -9.34
N HIS A 91 15.18 -7.50 -10.15
CA HIS A 91 15.55 -8.71 -10.86
C HIS A 91 16.40 -8.31 -12.08
N HIS A 92 17.39 -9.14 -12.40
CA HIS A 92 18.22 -9.04 -13.58
C HIS A 92 18.06 -10.31 -14.42
N PHE A 93 18.13 -10.19 -15.74
CA PHE A 93 18.02 -11.32 -16.67
C PHE A 93 18.94 -12.51 -16.37
N THR A 94 20.02 -12.29 -15.63
CA THR A 94 20.98 -13.33 -15.22
C THR A 94 20.90 -13.72 -13.75
N LYS A 95 20.14 -12.99 -12.92
CA LYS A 95 19.93 -13.28 -11.50
C LYS A 95 18.70 -12.57 -10.93
N TYR A 96 17.89 -13.29 -10.16
CA TYR A 96 16.86 -12.65 -9.35
C TYR A 96 17.45 -11.87 -8.16
N ALA A 97 16.70 -10.88 -7.65
CA ALA A 97 17.00 -10.25 -6.37
C ALA A 97 17.12 -11.30 -5.26
N ARG A 98 17.91 -11.00 -4.22
CA ARG A 98 18.13 -11.95 -3.13
C ARG A 98 16.83 -12.19 -2.35
N GLY A 99 16.50 -13.47 -2.24
CA GLY A 99 15.37 -13.98 -1.50
C GLY A 99 15.78 -15.18 -0.65
N PRO A 100 14.83 -15.78 0.09
CA PRO A 100 15.08 -17.04 0.79
C PRO A 100 15.42 -18.16 -0.22
N HIS A 101 16.29 -19.11 0.15
CA HIS A 101 16.71 -20.23 -0.71
C HIS A 101 15.63 -21.33 -0.88
N GLY A 102 14.39 -21.02 -0.50
CA GLY A 102 13.24 -21.93 -0.43
C GLY A 102 12.19 -21.38 0.53
N LEU A 103 10.94 -21.81 0.39
CA LEU A 103 9.85 -21.38 1.28
C LEU A 103 9.73 -22.34 2.46
N ASP A 104 9.94 -21.82 3.67
CA ASP A 104 9.68 -22.52 4.91
C ASP A 104 8.20 -22.38 5.30
N TRP A 105 7.37 -23.24 4.70
CA TRP A 105 5.92 -23.25 4.91
C TRP A 105 5.52 -23.52 6.37
N ALA A 106 6.33 -24.25 7.14
CA ALA A 106 6.07 -24.51 8.55
C ALA A 106 6.25 -23.25 9.42
N ASN A 107 6.98 -22.26 8.91
CA ASN A 107 7.24 -20.97 9.56
C ASN A 107 6.59 -19.79 8.81
N GLN A 108 5.60 -20.07 7.94
CA GLN A 108 4.84 -19.01 7.26
C GLN A 108 4.25 -18.05 8.29
N PRO A 109 4.42 -16.72 8.12
CA PRO A 109 3.86 -15.73 9.02
C PRO A 109 2.35 -15.88 9.11
N ASN A 110 1.81 -15.84 10.32
CA ASN A 110 0.38 -15.75 10.52
C ASN A 110 -0.17 -14.51 9.76
N PRO A 111 -1.13 -14.69 8.84
CA PRO A 111 -1.68 -13.59 8.05
C PRO A 111 -2.65 -12.71 8.84
N PHE A 112 -2.84 -12.97 10.14
CA PHE A 112 -3.74 -12.25 11.03
C PHE A 112 -2.99 -11.77 12.27
N ARG A 113 -2.72 -10.45 12.33
CA ARG A 113 -2.34 -9.78 13.58
C ARG A 113 -3.55 -9.79 14.50
N ARG A 114 -3.31 -10.03 15.77
CA ARG A 114 -4.30 -9.94 16.85
C ARG A 114 -3.67 -9.23 18.03
N TYR A 115 -4.40 -8.33 18.66
CA TYR A 115 -4.05 -7.74 19.95
C TYR A 115 -4.74 -8.53 21.07
N VAL A 116 -4.09 -9.59 21.51
CA VAL A 116 -4.61 -10.52 22.54
C VAL A 116 -4.98 -9.75 23.79
N SER A 117 -6.17 -10.01 24.35
CA SER A 117 -6.76 -9.33 25.49
C SER A 117 -7.32 -7.92 25.24
N ALA A 118 -7.27 -7.39 24.01
CA ALA A 118 -8.10 -6.25 23.63
C ALA A 118 -9.57 -6.68 23.53
N ARG A 119 -10.50 -5.79 23.90
CA ARG A 119 -11.94 -6.05 23.78
C ARG A 119 -12.32 -6.11 22.30
N LEU A 120 -12.99 -7.17 21.89
CA LEU A 120 -13.42 -7.37 20.50
C LEU A 120 -14.85 -6.83 20.30
N LEU A 121 -15.01 -5.89 19.38
CA LEU A 121 -16.28 -5.28 18.99
C LEU A 121 -16.69 -5.83 17.61
N SER A 122 -17.68 -6.71 17.57
CA SER A 122 -18.09 -7.38 16.33
C SER A 122 -18.77 -6.41 15.34
N LEU A 123 -18.37 -6.49 14.07
CA LEU A 123 -19.01 -5.79 12.97
C LEU A 123 -20.06 -6.69 12.29
N LEU A 124 -21.01 -6.04 11.62
CA LEU A 124 -22.09 -6.71 10.89
C LEU A 124 -21.58 -7.26 9.55
N HIS A 125 -22.00 -8.49 9.22
CA HIS A 125 -21.78 -9.04 7.89
C HIS A 125 -22.93 -8.67 6.97
N PHE A 126 -22.64 -8.47 5.68
CA PHE A 126 -23.63 -8.14 4.66
C PHE A 126 -23.78 -9.31 3.68
N PRO A 127 -25.02 -9.71 3.34
CA PRO A 127 -25.24 -10.73 2.32
C PRO A 127 -24.67 -10.25 0.98
N THR A 128 -23.99 -11.16 0.27
CA THR A 128 -23.37 -10.86 -1.04
C THR A 128 -24.30 -11.24 -2.21
N GLU A 129 -25.41 -11.90 -1.93
CA GLU A 129 -26.41 -12.34 -2.90
C GLU A 129 -27.69 -11.51 -2.73
N ASN A 130 -28.25 -11.04 -3.85
CA ASN A 130 -29.59 -10.45 -3.91
C ASN A 130 -30.64 -11.51 -3.52
N GLN A 131 -30.82 -11.74 -2.22
CA GLN A 131 -31.83 -12.68 -1.74
C GLN A 131 -33.26 -12.12 -1.79
N ASN A 132 -33.52 -10.95 -2.38
CA ASN A 132 -34.83 -10.54 -2.90
C ASN A 132 -34.75 -9.21 -3.66
N PRO A 133 -35.19 -9.12 -4.93
CA PRO A 133 -35.33 -7.84 -5.64
C PRO A 133 -36.31 -6.85 -4.96
N ASN A 134 -37.16 -7.36 -4.06
CA ASN A 134 -38.23 -6.62 -3.38
C ASN A 134 -37.91 -6.25 -1.91
N SER A 135 -36.71 -6.57 -1.37
CA SER A 135 -36.34 -6.06 -0.04
C SER A 135 -35.77 -4.65 -0.17
N SER A 136 -36.55 -3.66 0.26
CA SER A 136 -36.23 -2.23 0.31
C SER A 136 -35.10 -1.83 1.28
N SER A 137 -34.20 -2.76 1.63
CA SER A 137 -33.06 -2.48 2.51
C SER A 137 -31.84 -2.05 1.69
N THR A 138 -31.69 -0.74 1.51
CA THR A 138 -30.49 -0.02 1.02
C THR A 138 -29.83 -0.61 -0.24
N GLN A 139 -30.30 -0.20 -1.42
CA GLN A 139 -29.61 -0.53 -2.68
C GLN A 139 -28.20 0.07 -2.67
N ASP A 140 -27.17 -0.77 -2.78
CA ASP A 140 -25.81 -0.31 -3.02
C ASP A 140 -25.74 0.42 -4.37
N PRO A 141 -24.94 1.48 -4.49
CA PRO A 141 -24.82 2.20 -5.75
C PRO A 141 -24.23 1.30 -6.85
N LEU A 142 -24.61 1.56 -8.09
CA LEU A 142 -23.96 0.95 -9.25
C LEU A 142 -22.47 1.30 -9.25
N TYR A 143 -21.63 0.35 -9.66
CA TYR A 143 -20.19 0.60 -9.71
C TYR A 143 -19.85 1.73 -10.68
N SER A 144 -20.56 1.81 -11.82
CA SER A 144 -20.40 2.88 -12.80
C SER A 144 -20.77 4.26 -12.24
N SER A 145 -21.83 4.36 -11.44
CA SER A 145 -22.32 5.66 -10.97
C SER A 145 -21.34 6.36 -10.04
N LEU A 146 -20.52 5.60 -9.29
CA LEU A 146 -19.49 6.16 -8.40
C LEU A 146 -18.46 7.01 -9.14
N PHE A 147 -18.19 6.70 -10.41
CA PHE A 147 -17.25 7.47 -11.23
C PHE A 147 -17.88 8.73 -11.83
N LEU A 148 -19.19 8.90 -11.70
CA LEU A 148 -19.93 10.05 -12.24
C LEU A 148 -20.29 11.04 -11.15
N ASN A 149 -20.88 10.54 -10.06
CA ASN A 149 -21.26 11.33 -8.89
C ASN A 149 -21.23 10.44 -7.63
N LEU A 150 -20.84 11.01 -6.50
CA LEU A 150 -20.94 10.34 -5.21
C LEU A 150 -22.39 10.40 -4.69
N PRO A 151 -22.91 9.31 -4.08
CA PRO A 151 -24.24 9.32 -3.47
C PRO A 151 -24.27 10.21 -2.23
N PRO A 152 -25.45 10.60 -1.70
CA PRO A 152 -25.54 11.35 -0.45
C PRO A 152 -24.81 10.63 0.71
N PRO A 153 -24.06 11.35 1.56
CA PRO A 153 -23.32 10.75 2.66
C PRO A 153 -24.25 10.06 3.66
N LYS A 154 -23.97 8.79 3.96
CA LYS A 154 -24.65 8.06 5.04
C LYS A 154 -24.07 8.48 6.41
N PRO A 155 -24.84 8.42 7.51
CA PRO A 155 -24.31 8.72 8.84
C PRO A 155 -23.27 7.68 9.29
N ILE A 156 -22.33 8.10 10.15
CA ILE A 156 -21.43 7.18 10.85
C ILE A 156 -22.25 6.36 11.85
N SER A 157 -22.24 5.04 11.69
CA SER A 157 -22.96 4.10 12.55
C SER A 157 -22.24 2.76 12.54
N LYS A 158 -22.60 1.86 13.47
CA LYS A 158 -22.11 0.48 13.44
C LYS A 158 -22.33 -0.18 12.08
N SER A 159 -23.49 0.03 11.46
CA SER A 159 -23.82 -0.55 10.16
C SER A 159 -22.89 -0.02 9.05
N THR A 160 -22.75 1.30 8.93
CA THR A 160 -21.93 1.90 7.87
C THR A 160 -20.43 1.65 8.06
N ILE A 161 -19.92 1.61 9.30
CA ILE A 161 -18.54 1.20 9.58
C ILE A 161 -18.32 -0.29 9.28
N SER A 162 -19.30 -1.15 9.61
CA SER A 162 -19.23 -2.57 9.25
C SER A 162 -19.13 -2.73 7.73
N GLN A 163 -20.00 -2.04 6.97
CA GLN A 163 -20.01 -2.07 5.51
C GLN A 163 -18.68 -1.55 4.95
N PHE A 164 -18.19 -0.43 5.47
CA PHE A 164 -16.94 0.18 5.04
C PHE A 164 -15.77 -0.80 5.12
N PHE A 165 -15.59 -1.49 6.25
CA PHE A 165 -14.54 -2.51 6.40
C PHE A 165 -14.80 -3.77 5.56
N TYR A 166 -16.08 -4.17 5.43
CA TYR A 166 -16.49 -5.32 4.63
C TYR A 166 -16.17 -5.17 3.14
N ASP A 167 -16.36 -3.95 2.62
CA ASP A 167 -16.20 -3.59 1.21
C ASP A 167 -14.78 -3.09 0.88
N SER A 168 -13.87 -2.97 1.86
CA SER A 168 -12.48 -2.48 1.66
C SER A 168 -11.39 -3.48 2.05
N LEU A 169 -11.41 -4.03 3.26
CA LEU A 169 -10.27 -4.71 3.88
C LEU A 169 -10.59 -6.11 4.42
N ALA A 170 -11.86 -6.50 4.43
CA ALA A 170 -12.29 -7.81 4.91
C ALA A 170 -11.84 -8.97 4.00
N LEU A 171 -11.95 -10.18 4.55
CA LEU A 171 -11.88 -11.40 3.74
C LEU A 171 -13.01 -11.41 2.70
N SER A 172 -12.70 -11.81 1.47
CA SER A 172 -13.61 -11.87 0.32
C SER A 172 -13.89 -13.29 -0.17
N ALA A 173 -13.01 -14.25 0.14
CA ALA A 173 -13.22 -15.68 -0.10
C ALA A 173 -12.19 -16.51 0.66
N TRP A 174 -12.45 -17.82 0.73
CA TRP A 174 -11.47 -18.84 1.06
C TRP A 174 -11.25 -19.72 -0.18
N LYS A 175 -10.00 -20.08 -0.44
CA LYS A 175 -9.63 -21.06 -1.46
C LYS A 175 -9.05 -22.28 -0.79
N THR A 176 -9.38 -23.45 -1.33
CA THR A 176 -8.84 -24.74 -0.89
C THR A 176 -8.35 -25.50 -2.11
N THR A 177 -7.12 -26.01 -2.05
CA THR A 177 -6.59 -26.97 -3.03
C THR A 177 -5.80 -28.05 -2.29
N GLY A 178 -6.15 -29.32 -2.53
CA GLY A 178 -5.64 -30.43 -1.73
C GLY A 178 -5.88 -30.20 -0.23
N PHE A 179 -4.80 -30.18 0.55
CA PHE A 179 -4.82 -29.96 2.01
C PHE A 179 -4.57 -28.51 2.43
N SER A 180 -4.38 -27.60 1.46
CA SER A 180 -4.04 -26.20 1.73
C SER A 180 -5.27 -25.31 1.59
N THR A 181 -5.53 -24.50 2.61
CA THR A 181 -6.60 -23.49 2.63
C THR A 181 -6.03 -22.12 2.95
N TRP A 182 -6.41 -21.10 2.18
CA TRP A 182 -5.97 -19.72 2.40
C TRP A 182 -7.10 -18.73 2.15
N SER A 183 -7.08 -17.63 2.89
CA SER A 183 -8.03 -16.53 2.74
C SER A 183 -7.59 -15.56 1.65
N LEU A 184 -8.55 -15.00 0.92
CA LEU A 184 -8.37 -13.84 0.07
C LEU A 184 -9.03 -12.62 0.72
N ARG A 185 -8.48 -11.43 0.51
CA ARG A 185 -9.08 -10.15 0.93
C ARG A 185 -9.66 -9.39 -0.26
N VAL A 186 -10.44 -8.35 0.03
CA VAL A 186 -10.97 -7.45 -0.99
C VAL A 186 -9.84 -6.78 -1.76
N ASN A 187 -8.88 -6.16 -1.07
CA ASN A 187 -7.66 -5.64 -1.67
C ASN A 187 -6.69 -6.79 -2.04
N PRO A 188 -6.06 -6.74 -3.23
CA PRO A 188 -5.02 -7.71 -3.58
C PRO A 188 -3.78 -7.50 -2.72
N SER A 189 -2.97 -8.55 -2.62
CA SER A 189 -1.68 -8.52 -1.93
C SER A 189 -0.68 -9.37 -2.68
N SER A 190 0.56 -8.91 -2.73
CA SER A 190 1.65 -9.64 -3.35
C SER A 190 1.82 -11.02 -2.69
N GLY A 191 1.72 -12.09 -3.50
CA GLY A 191 1.78 -13.47 -2.98
C GLY A 191 0.68 -13.86 -1.99
N ASN A 192 -0.37 -13.04 -1.83
CA ASN A 192 -1.43 -13.23 -0.84
C ASN A 192 -0.92 -13.27 0.61
N LEU A 193 0.03 -12.38 0.95
CA LEU A 193 0.71 -12.35 2.26
C LEU A 193 0.14 -11.30 3.21
N HIS A 194 -0.55 -10.29 2.68
CA HIS A 194 -1.29 -9.26 3.40
C HIS A 194 -0.47 -8.59 4.52
N PRO A 195 0.64 -7.88 4.21
CA PRO A 195 1.43 -7.15 5.19
C PRO A 195 0.67 -6.01 5.88
N THR A 196 -0.35 -5.46 5.21
CA THR A 196 -1.09 -4.28 5.66
C THR A 196 -2.08 -4.59 6.78
N GLU A 197 -1.93 -3.92 7.91
CA GLU A 197 -2.92 -3.84 8.99
C GLU A 197 -3.66 -2.50 8.94
N ALA A 198 -4.82 -2.44 9.60
CA ALA A 198 -5.67 -1.26 9.60
C ALA A 198 -6.19 -0.91 10.98
N TYR A 199 -6.32 0.38 11.23
CA TYR A 199 -6.79 0.97 12.47
C TYR A 199 -7.91 1.95 12.16
N ILE A 200 -8.88 2.04 13.06
CA ILE A 200 -9.87 3.11 13.07
C ILE A 200 -9.64 3.99 14.29
N ILE A 201 -9.61 5.30 14.08
CA ILE A 201 -9.61 6.32 15.13
C ILE A 201 -10.92 7.09 14.95
N SER A 202 -11.85 6.92 15.88
CA SER A 202 -13.25 7.32 15.68
C SER A 202 -13.82 8.11 16.85
N PRO A 203 -14.77 9.05 16.60
CA PRO A 203 -15.68 9.53 17.63
C PRO A 203 -16.52 8.36 18.21
N PRO A 204 -17.32 8.58 19.27
CA PRO A 204 -18.24 7.56 19.76
C PRO A 204 -19.14 7.06 18.63
N ILE A 205 -19.35 5.75 18.58
CA ILE A 205 -20.28 5.13 17.64
C ILE A 205 -21.21 4.26 18.45
N GLU A 206 -22.49 4.60 18.39
CA GLU A 206 -23.55 3.84 19.04
C GLU A 206 -23.44 2.34 18.70
N SER A 207 -23.61 1.49 19.73
CA SER A 207 -23.46 0.04 19.65
C SER A 207 -22.03 -0.50 19.40
N LEU A 208 -21.02 0.37 19.31
CA LEU A 208 -19.60 -0.02 19.32
C LEU A 208 -18.87 0.51 20.56
N SER A 209 -18.93 1.82 20.81
CA SER A 209 -18.27 2.49 21.94
C SER A 209 -18.96 3.81 22.27
N ASP A 210 -19.14 4.08 23.57
CA ASP A 210 -19.74 5.31 24.09
C ASP A 210 -18.73 6.47 24.19
N SER A 211 -17.43 6.15 24.12
CA SER A 211 -16.32 7.11 24.06
C SER A 211 -15.61 7.06 22.71
N SER A 212 -14.90 8.13 22.34
CA SER A 212 -14.00 8.12 21.19
C SER A 212 -12.90 7.08 21.42
N PHE A 213 -12.43 6.44 20.35
CA PHE A 213 -11.54 5.29 20.49
C PHE A 213 -10.56 5.11 19.33
N VAL A 214 -9.50 4.36 19.61
CA VAL A 214 -8.62 3.71 18.63
C VAL A 214 -8.87 2.21 18.67
N ALA A 215 -9.06 1.57 17.52
CA ALA A 215 -9.18 0.13 17.42
C ALA A 215 -8.43 -0.44 16.21
N HIS A 216 -7.84 -1.61 16.38
CA HIS A 216 -7.24 -2.41 15.31
C HIS A 216 -8.33 -3.24 14.62
N TYR A 217 -8.36 -3.26 13.28
CA TYR A 217 -9.32 -4.06 12.53
C TYR A 217 -8.81 -5.50 12.38
N ALA A 218 -9.55 -6.47 12.93
CA ALA A 218 -9.24 -7.90 12.84
C ALA A 218 -10.04 -8.54 11.68
N PRO A 219 -9.43 -8.74 10.49
CA PRO A 219 -10.16 -9.09 9.29
C PRO A 219 -10.71 -10.53 9.29
N LYS A 220 -10.10 -11.44 10.06
CA LYS A 220 -10.59 -12.83 10.18
C LYS A 220 -11.92 -12.90 10.94
N GLU A 221 -12.04 -12.08 11.99
CA GLU A 221 -13.22 -12.01 12.84
C GLU A 221 -14.25 -11.01 12.31
N HIS A 222 -13.85 -10.17 11.36
CA HIS A 222 -14.58 -8.97 10.93
C HIS A 222 -15.05 -8.17 12.15
N ALA A 223 -14.08 -7.69 12.92
CA ALA A 223 -14.32 -7.04 14.20
C ALA A 223 -13.23 -5.99 14.50
N LEU A 224 -13.48 -5.14 15.48
CA LEU A 224 -12.54 -4.12 15.96
C LEU A 224 -12.00 -4.53 17.33
N GLU A 225 -10.67 -4.61 17.46
CA GLU A 225 -9.98 -4.78 18.73
C GLU A 225 -9.75 -3.41 19.36
N LEU A 226 -10.52 -3.06 20.38
CA LEU A 226 -10.43 -1.77 21.08
C LEU A 226 -9.07 -1.63 21.75
N ARG A 227 -8.25 -0.71 21.26
CA ARG A 227 -6.86 -0.50 21.68
C ARG A 227 -6.75 0.61 22.71
N ALA A 228 -7.47 1.71 22.57
CA ALA A 228 -7.46 2.80 23.54
C ALA A 228 -8.76 3.60 23.46
N GLU A 229 -9.19 4.15 24.59
CA GLU A 229 -10.14 5.26 24.61
C GLU A 229 -9.38 6.57 24.47
N ILE A 230 -9.93 7.54 23.73
CA ILE A 230 -9.25 8.81 23.45
C ILE A 230 -10.17 10.00 23.77
N PRO A 231 -9.59 11.19 23.99
CA PRO A 231 -10.38 12.40 24.16
C PRO A 231 -11.20 12.74 22.91
N SER A 232 -12.42 13.25 23.08
CA SER A 232 -13.30 13.64 21.98
C SER A 232 -12.83 14.86 21.19
N TRP A 233 -11.94 15.69 21.78
CA TRP A 233 -11.46 16.93 21.16
C TRP A 233 -10.73 16.71 19.83
N VAL A 234 -10.21 15.50 19.59
CA VAL A 234 -9.50 15.14 18.36
C VAL A 234 -10.37 15.41 17.12
N PHE A 235 -11.67 15.14 17.23
CA PHE A 235 -12.61 15.30 16.12
C PHE A 235 -13.24 16.69 16.06
N THR A 236 -13.44 17.35 17.21
CA THR A 236 -14.11 18.65 17.23
C THR A 236 -13.20 19.80 16.81
N ASN A 237 -11.89 19.65 16.97
CA ASN A 237 -10.95 20.76 16.82
C ASN A 237 -10.13 20.69 15.51
N PHE A 238 -9.98 19.52 14.91
CA PHE A 238 -9.01 19.28 13.83
C PHE A 238 -9.59 18.69 12.55
N LEU A 239 -10.81 18.13 12.62
CA LEU A 239 -11.42 17.38 11.54
C LEU A 239 -12.81 17.94 11.24
N PRO A 240 -13.32 17.76 10.01
CA PRO A 240 -14.68 18.16 9.71
C PRO A 240 -15.66 17.32 10.53
N LYS A 241 -16.86 17.86 10.74
CA LYS A 241 -17.94 17.15 11.43
C LYS A 241 -18.21 15.80 10.73
N ASP A 242 -18.58 14.80 11.52
CA ASP A 242 -18.95 13.46 11.04
C ASP A 242 -17.80 12.76 10.28
N SER A 243 -16.57 12.92 10.80
CA SER A 243 -15.36 12.30 10.25
C SER A 243 -14.72 11.30 11.21
N PHE A 244 -13.95 10.38 10.65
CA PHE A 244 -13.07 9.46 11.38
C PHE A 244 -11.77 9.27 10.62
N LEU A 245 -10.78 8.63 11.24
CA LEU A 245 -9.51 8.33 10.60
C LEU A 245 -9.32 6.83 10.40
N ILE A 246 -8.64 6.47 9.32
CA ILE A 246 -8.14 5.13 9.06
C ILE A 246 -6.61 5.18 9.03
N GLY A 247 -5.97 4.46 9.94
CA GLY A 247 -4.54 4.23 9.92
C GLY A 247 -4.21 2.94 9.19
N LEU A 248 -3.15 2.96 8.37
CA LEU A 248 -2.59 1.79 7.72
C LEU A 248 -1.14 1.61 8.18
N SER A 249 -0.77 0.37 8.47
CA SER A 249 0.60 -0.03 8.82
C SER A 249 1.00 -1.30 8.06
N SER A 250 2.30 -1.55 7.97
CA SER A 250 2.86 -2.70 7.26
C SER A 250 3.75 -3.54 8.17
N ILE A 251 3.56 -4.86 8.13
CA ILE A 251 4.46 -5.82 8.77
C ILE A 251 5.39 -6.38 7.71
N PHE A 252 6.57 -5.76 7.54
CA PHE A 252 7.53 -6.10 6.48
C PHE A 252 7.90 -7.59 6.46
N TRP A 253 7.95 -8.22 7.64
CA TRP A 253 8.28 -9.64 7.76
C TRP A 253 7.35 -10.55 6.94
N ARG A 254 6.06 -10.23 6.82
CA ARG A 254 5.12 -11.04 6.05
C ARG A 254 5.55 -11.19 4.59
N GLU A 255 5.95 -10.07 3.98
CA GLU A 255 6.46 -10.05 2.61
C GLU A 255 7.88 -10.60 2.51
N ALA A 256 8.75 -10.27 3.48
CA ALA A 256 10.15 -10.68 3.49
C ALA A 256 10.34 -12.20 3.62
N TRP A 257 9.40 -12.89 4.28
CA TRP A 257 9.39 -14.34 4.37
C TRP A 257 9.39 -15.01 2.98
N LYS A 258 8.71 -14.41 1.98
CA LYS A 258 8.66 -14.94 0.61
C LYS A 258 9.62 -14.24 -0.35
N TYR A 259 9.66 -12.91 -0.32
CA TYR A 259 10.31 -12.10 -1.34
C TYR A 259 11.66 -11.51 -0.92
N GLY A 260 12.12 -11.81 0.29
CA GLY A 260 13.36 -11.32 0.86
C GLY A 260 13.53 -9.82 0.73
N GLU A 261 14.63 -9.37 0.13
CA GLU A 261 14.99 -7.95 0.07
C GLU A 261 13.94 -7.10 -0.65
N ARG A 262 13.08 -7.68 -1.51
CA ARG A 262 12.07 -6.94 -2.27
C ARG A 262 10.84 -6.53 -1.45
N ALA A 263 10.69 -7.06 -0.25
CA ALA A 263 9.47 -6.91 0.55
C ALA A 263 9.02 -5.47 0.75
N PHE A 264 9.95 -4.53 0.95
CA PHE A 264 9.59 -3.12 1.15
C PHE A 264 8.85 -2.52 -0.06
N ARG A 265 9.14 -2.96 -1.30
CA ARG A 265 8.37 -2.54 -2.49
C ARG A 265 6.94 -3.06 -2.43
N TYR A 266 6.80 -4.33 -2.08
CA TYR A 266 5.52 -5.01 -2.08
C TYR A 266 4.60 -4.50 -0.97
N CYS A 267 5.14 -4.19 0.21
CA CYS A 267 4.38 -3.50 1.25
C CYS A 267 3.83 -2.14 0.75
N ASN A 268 4.65 -1.32 0.08
CA ASN A 268 4.19 -0.05 -0.48
C ASN A 268 3.11 -0.23 -1.57
N HIS A 269 3.23 -1.24 -2.42
CA HIS A 269 2.20 -1.55 -3.41
C HIS A 269 0.88 -1.98 -2.75
N ASP A 270 0.96 -2.82 -1.72
CA ASP A 270 -0.19 -3.31 -0.98
C ASP A 270 -0.91 -2.18 -0.22
N VAL A 271 -0.17 -1.22 0.35
CA VAL A 271 -0.71 0.01 0.94
C VAL A 271 -1.46 0.83 -0.10
N GLY A 272 -0.90 1.02 -1.30
CA GLY A 272 -1.58 1.72 -2.40
C GLY A 272 -2.91 1.06 -2.78
N HIS A 273 -2.95 -0.28 -2.81
CA HIS A 273 -4.19 -1.03 -3.01
C HIS A 273 -5.18 -0.89 -1.85
N ALA A 274 -4.71 -0.85 -0.61
CA ALA A 274 -5.54 -0.63 0.57
C ALA A 274 -6.16 0.78 0.58
N ILE A 275 -5.39 1.82 0.25
CA ILE A 275 -5.89 3.20 0.08
C ILE A 275 -6.99 3.22 -0.97
N ALA A 276 -6.76 2.63 -2.15
CA ALA A 276 -7.76 2.60 -3.22
C ALA A 276 -9.04 1.85 -2.81
N ALA A 277 -8.91 0.72 -2.10
CA ALA A 277 -10.05 -0.05 -1.60
C ALA A 277 -10.86 0.75 -0.55
N VAL A 278 -10.18 1.43 0.37
CA VAL A 278 -10.79 2.36 1.33
C VAL A 278 -11.53 3.49 0.61
N SER A 279 -10.91 4.14 -0.38
CA SER A 279 -11.54 5.20 -1.16
C SER A 279 -12.80 4.73 -1.89
N MET A 280 -12.78 3.53 -2.49
CA MET A 280 -13.96 2.99 -3.19
C MET A 280 -15.08 2.58 -2.22
N ALA A 281 -14.76 2.00 -1.06
CA ALA A 281 -15.75 1.65 -0.05
C ALA A 281 -16.39 2.91 0.58
N ALA A 282 -15.59 3.94 0.85
CA ALA A 282 -16.06 5.25 1.29
C ALA A 282 -17.01 5.88 0.27
N ALA A 283 -16.62 5.90 -1.01
CA ALA A 283 -17.44 6.43 -2.10
C ALA A 283 -18.82 5.73 -2.18
N GLY A 284 -18.87 4.41 -1.98
CA GLY A 284 -20.12 3.65 -1.92
C GLY A 284 -21.07 4.08 -0.80
N LEU A 285 -20.54 4.67 0.28
CA LEU A 285 -21.29 5.20 1.42
C LEU A 285 -21.54 6.71 1.33
N GLY A 286 -21.13 7.34 0.22
CA GLY A 286 -21.21 8.79 0.05
C GLY A 286 -20.16 9.55 0.86
N TRP A 287 -19.08 8.89 1.25
CA TRP A 287 -17.94 9.54 1.91
C TRP A 287 -16.82 9.81 0.91
N ASP A 288 -15.93 10.71 1.29
CA ASP A 288 -14.69 11.02 0.61
C ASP A 288 -13.50 10.70 1.51
N VAL A 289 -12.33 10.54 0.91
CA VAL A 289 -11.10 10.13 1.61
C VAL A 289 -9.95 11.01 1.18
N LYS A 290 -9.12 11.42 2.14
CA LYS A 290 -7.85 12.11 1.88
C LYS A 290 -6.76 11.62 2.82
N LEU A 291 -5.54 11.50 2.29
CA LEU A 291 -4.36 11.20 3.09
C LEU A 291 -3.87 12.47 3.81
N LEU A 292 -3.69 12.36 5.12
CA LEU A 292 -3.16 13.43 5.97
C LEU A 292 -1.63 13.50 5.87
N ASP A 293 -1.14 13.94 4.71
CA ASP A 293 0.27 13.83 4.35
C ASP A 293 1.20 14.76 5.12
N GLY A 294 0.67 15.74 5.87
CA GLY A 294 1.50 16.60 6.71
C GLY A 294 2.01 15.92 7.98
N LEU A 295 1.44 14.78 8.39
CA LEU A 295 1.87 14.03 9.58
C LEU A 295 3.20 13.32 9.36
N GLY A 296 4.08 13.37 10.36
CA GLY A 296 5.35 12.67 10.36
C GLY A 296 5.24 11.22 10.86
N TYR A 297 6.29 10.44 10.65
CA TYR A 297 6.39 9.04 11.07
C TYR A 297 5.99 8.83 12.54
N GLU A 298 6.52 9.67 13.45
CA GLU A 298 6.21 9.58 14.88
C GLU A 298 4.74 9.89 15.20
N ASP A 299 4.10 10.80 14.46
CA ASP A 299 2.69 11.11 14.65
C ASP A 299 1.83 9.89 14.31
N LEU A 300 2.18 9.19 13.23
CA LEU A 300 1.50 7.97 12.82
C LEU A 300 1.70 6.83 13.83
N GLU A 301 2.92 6.66 14.37
CA GLU A 301 3.19 5.67 15.44
C GLU A 301 2.32 5.92 16.67
N LYS A 302 2.23 7.18 17.12
CA LYS A 302 1.45 7.59 18.29
C LYS A 302 -0.05 7.39 18.07
N LEU A 303 -0.58 7.81 16.92
CA LEU A 303 -2.00 7.68 16.58
C LEU A 303 -2.48 6.22 16.57
N MET A 304 -1.65 5.30 16.10
CA MET A 304 -1.99 3.87 16.01
C MET A 304 -1.52 3.05 17.21
N GLY A 305 -0.79 3.65 18.16
CA GLY A 305 -0.28 2.97 19.35
C GLY A 305 0.81 1.96 19.06
N LEU A 306 1.68 2.28 18.09
CA LEU A 306 2.76 1.42 17.63
C LEU A 306 4.06 1.62 18.42
N GLU A 307 4.13 2.64 19.28
CA GLU A 307 5.25 2.84 20.23
C GLU A 307 5.43 1.67 21.21
N VAL A 308 4.43 0.78 21.32
CA VAL A 308 4.52 -0.45 22.12
C VAL A 308 5.56 -1.44 21.58
N PHE A 309 5.92 -1.34 20.29
CA PHE A 309 6.95 -2.20 19.71
C PHE A 309 8.35 -1.73 20.13
N PRO A 310 9.24 -2.64 20.55
CA PRO A 310 10.60 -2.27 20.91
C PRO A 310 11.36 -1.78 19.68
N LYS A 311 12.31 -0.85 19.89
CA LYS A 311 13.21 -0.40 18.82
C LYS A 311 13.98 -1.60 18.27
N PHE A 312 13.92 -1.78 16.95
CA PHE A 312 14.60 -2.87 16.27
C PHE A 312 16.05 -2.48 15.94
N GLN A 313 17.02 -3.26 16.43
CA GLN A 313 18.42 -3.04 16.08
C GLN A 313 18.77 -3.74 14.77
N ILE A 314 19.02 -2.94 13.73
CA ILE A 314 19.28 -3.43 12.39
C ILE A 314 20.68 -4.08 12.32
N PRO A 315 20.80 -5.37 11.96
CA PRO A 315 22.10 -6.03 11.83
C PRO A 315 22.92 -5.45 10.67
N SER A 316 24.25 -5.64 10.72
CA SER A 316 25.17 -5.15 9.67
C SER A 316 25.07 -5.89 8.34
N ARG A 317 24.43 -7.06 8.33
CA ARG A 317 24.23 -7.93 7.17
C ARG A 317 22.97 -8.76 7.35
N PRO A 318 22.50 -9.47 6.31
CA PRO A 318 21.39 -10.40 6.47
C PRO A 318 21.74 -11.54 7.42
N VAL A 319 20.85 -11.83 8.37
CA VAL A 319 21.02 -12.86 9.40
C VAL A 319 19.71 -13.61 9.61
N LYS A 320 19.78 -14.95 9.69
CA LYS A 320 18.68 -15.80 10.13
C LYS A 320 18.76 -16.00 11.64
N GLY A 321 17.63 -15.93 12.32
CA GLY A 321 17.55 -16.11 13.77
C GLY A 321 16.13 -15.96 14.29
N ARG A 322 15.99 -15.84 15.60
CA ARG A 322 14.71 -15.55 16.24
C ARG A 322 14.67 -14.07 16.60
N PHE A 323 13.90 -13.29 15.85
CA PHE A 323 13.79 -11.84 15.98
C PHE A 323 12.32 -11.42 16.09
N PRO A 324 11.60 -11.76 17.19
CA PRO A 324 10.20 -11.39 17.36
C PRO A 324 9.96 -9.87 17.24
N GLU A 325 10.94 -9.06 17.60
CA GLU A 325 10.92 -7.61 17.45
C GLU A 325 10.87 -7.13 15.98
N MET A 326 11.24 -7.95 14.99
CA MET A 326 11.09 -7.64 13.57
C MET A 326 9.65 -7.69 13.07
N GLU A 327 8.75 -8.25 13.87
CA GLU A 327 7.33 -8.29 13.57
C GLU A 327 6.62 -7.02 14.02
N PHE A 328 7.35 -5.93 14.24
CA PHE A 328 6.74 -4.61 14.45
C PHE A 328 5.93 -4.18 13.23
N GLU A 329 5.03 -3.23 13.47
CA GLU A 329 4.22 -2.59 12.43
C GLU A 329 4.86 -1.24 12.07
N HIS A 330 5.22 -1.08 10.80
CA HIS A 330 5.67 0.20 10.25
C HIS A 330 4.45 1.06 9.92
N PRO A 331 4.28 2.27 10.49
CA PRO A 331 3.17 3.14 10.12
C PRO A 331 3.32 3.67 8.69
N ASP A 332 2.36 3.39 7.82
CA ASP A 332 2.42 3.82 6.42
C ASP A 332 1.71 5.16 6.20
N CYS A 333 0.46 5.29 6.65
CA CYS A 333 -0.30 6.53 6.48
C CYS A 333 -1.54 6.62 7.38
N ILE A 334 -2.06 7.84 7.52
CA ILE A 334 -3.39 8.13 8.08
C ILE A 334 -4.25 8.77 7.00
N LEU A 335 -5.47 8.23 6.84
CA LEU A 335 -6.50 8.72 5.94
C LEU A 335 -7.62 9.35 6.79
N VAL A 336 -8.06 10.56 6.44
CA VAL A 336 -9.32 11.10 6.95
C VAL A 336 -10.46 10.65 6.03
N VAL A 337 -11.53 10.13 6.63
CA VAL A 337 -12.78 9.79 5.96
C VAL A 337 -13.85 10.75 6.45
N PHE A 338 -14.53 11.41 5.52
CA PHE A 338 -15.47 12.49 5.82
C PHE A 338 -16.65 12.50 4.83
N PRO A 339 -17.78 13.14 5.16
CA PRO A 339 -18.92 13.22 4.24
C PRO A 339 -18.55 13.94 2.95
N ASN A 340 -18.96 13.42 1.79
CA ASN A 340 -18.79 14.21 0.57
C ASN A 340 -19.61 15.50 0.66
N GLY A 341 -19.11 16.57 0.04
CA GLY A 341 -19.77 17.87 0.12
C GLY A 341 -19.60 18.60 1.46
N ALA A 342 -18.74 18.14 2.37
CA ALA A 342 -18.42 18.81 3.63
C ALA A 342 -17.80 20.22 3.48
N GLY A 343 -17.55 20.69 2.25
CA GLY A 343 -16.89 21.95 1.95
C GLY A 343 -15.37 21.89 2.08
N GLU A 344 -14.72 23.04 1.92
CA GLU A 344 -13.29 23.17 2.17
C GLU A 344 -13.04 23.12 3.69
N PHE A 345 -12.12 22.26 4.10
CA PHE A 345 -11.57 22.25 5.45
C PHE A 345 -10.05 22.14 5.35
N ASP A 346 -9.36 22.72 6.32
CA ASP A 346 -7.91 22.70 6.45
C ASP A 346 -7.51 22.04 7.77
N VAL A 347 -6.36 21.39 7.77
CA VAL A 347 -5.81 20.68 8.92
C VAL A 347 -4.52 21.38 9.34
N ASN A 348 -4.54 22.03 10.51
CA ASN A 348 -3.33 22.59 11.10
C ASN A 348 -2.45 21.46 11.65
N TYR A 349 -1.52 20.96 10.83
CA TYR A 349 -0.65 19.84 11.20
C TYR A 349 0.21 20.11 12.44
N LYS A 350 0.64 21.35 12.68
CA LYS A 350 1.41 21.71 13.88
C LYS A 350 0.57 21.48 15.15
N GLN A 351 -0.64 22.02 15.16
CA GLN A 351 -1.53 21.85 16.31
C GLN A 351 -2.00 20.40 16.46
N LEU A 352 -2.30 19.73 15.35
CA LEU A 352 -2.69 18.32 15.35
C LEU A 352 -1.57 17.43 15.91
N SER A 353 -0.32 17.62 15.48
CA SER A 353 0.84 16.87 16.01
C SER A 353 1.07 17.11 17.51
N LEU A 354 0.95 18.37 17.97
CA LEU A 354 1.00 18.68 19.40
C LEU A 354 -0.09 17.92 20.18
N ALA A 355 -1.29 17.86 19.62
CA ALA A 355 -2.39 17.11 20.20
C ALA A 355 -2.11 15.59 20.20
N ILE A 356 -1.55 15.06 19.12
CA ILE A 356 -1.16 13.65 18.97
C ILE A 356 -0.10 13.25 20.00
N SER A 357 0.76 14.17 20.46
CA SER A 357 1.75 13.87 21.50
C SER A 357 1.13 13.35 22.81
N GLU A 358 -0.14 13.66 23.09
CA GLU A 358 -0.87 13.13 24.24
C GLU A 358 -1.24 11.65 24.08
N PHE A 359 -1.21 11.10 22.86
CA PHE A 359 -1.52 9.69 22.60
C PHE A 359 -0.51 8.74 23.24
N SER A 360 0.75 9.18 23.43
CA SER A 360 1.78 8.42 24.13
C SER A 360 1.45 8.17 25.61
N LYS A 361 0.50 8.94 26.18
CA LYS A 361 0.05 8.81 27.59
C LYS A 361 -1.17 7.91 27.73
N LEU A 362 -1.75 7.45 26.62
CA LEU A 362 -2.94 6.60 26.63
C LEU A 362 -2.62 5.19 27.14
N GLU A 363 -3.62 4.56 27.74
CA GLU A 363 -3.51 3.17 28.14
C GLU A 363 -3.82 2.24 26.95
N TRP A 364 -2.78 1.82 26.25
CA TRP A 364 -2.88 0.90 25.13
C TRP A 364 -3.16 -0.54 25.59
N LYS A 365 -4.29 -1.09 25.14
CA LYS A 365 -4.79 -2.42 25.47
C LYS A 365 -4.38 -3.46 24.45
N GLY A 366 -4.19 -4.68 24.96
CA GLY A 366 -3.88 -5.87 24.18
C GLY A 366 -2.41 -6.00 23.78
N LYS A 367 -1.96 -7.23 23.58
CA LYS A 367 -0.57 -7.55 23.17
C LYS A 367 -0.55 -8.17 21.78
N PRO A 368 0.32 -7.72 20.86
CA PRO A 368 0.42 -8.31 19.54
C PRO A 368 0.86 -9.78 19.65
N ASN A 369 0.17 -10.67 18.92
CA ASN A 369 0.57 -12.07 18.79
C ASN A 369 1.87 -12.21 17.98
N LEU A 370 2.63 -13.30 18.19
CA LEU A 370 3.72 -13.65 17.28
C LEU A 370 3.20 -14.25 15.97
N LEU A 371 3.86 -13.94 14.86
CA LEU A 371 3.49 -14.37 13.52
C LEU A 371 4.32 -15.56 13.04
N SER A 372 5.61 -15.60 13.38
CA SER A 372 6.55 -16.66 13.03
C SER A 372 7.43 -17.04 14.23
N LYS A 373 8.06 -18.22 14.15
CA LYS A 373 9.01 -18.70 15.16
C LYS A 373 10.44 -18.21 14.88
N GLU A 374 10.81 -18.15 13.61
CA GLU A 374 12.12 -17.70 13.12
C GLU A 374 11.96 -16.66 12.01
N HIS A 375 13.03 -15.92 11.76
CA HIS A 375 13.08 -14.78 10.85
C HIS A 375 14.37 -14.78 10.05
N ILE A 376 14.31 -14.21 8.84
CA ILE A 376 15.50 -13.79 8.09
C ILE A 376 15.45 -12.27 8.02
N CYS A 377 16.38 -11.62 8.71
CA CYS A 377 16.52 -10.17 8.63
C CYS A 377 17.22 -9.80 7.34
N TRP A 378 16.53 -9.09 6.46
CA TRP A 378 17.11 -8.44 5.29
C TRP A 378 17.34 -6.98 5.65
N ASP A 379 18.55 -6.67 6.13
CA ASP A 379 18.88 -5.38 6.74
C ASP A 379 18.55 -4.18 5.84
N ILE A 380 18.68 -4.34 4.51
CA ILE A 380 18.39 -3.28 3.55
C ILE A 380 16.93 -2.77 3.60
N ILE A 381 15.96 -3.64 3.95
CA ILE A 381 14.56 -3.24 4.14
C ILE A 381 14.48 -2.18 5.23
N TYR A 382 15.05 -2.50 6.40
CA TYR A 382 14.93 -1.68 7.59
C TYR A 382 15.80 -0.42 7.50
N ARG A 383 16.99 -0.51 6.90
CA ARG A 383 17.82 0.68 6.61
C ARG A 383 17.09 1.66 5.70
N THR A 384 16.40 1.15 4.69
CA THR A 384 15.62 2.00 3.78
C THR A 384 14.37 2.55 4.46
N ALA A 385 13.67 1.76 5.28
CA ALA A 385 12.53 2.22 6.06
C ALA A 385 12.92 3.37 7.02
N GLU A 386 14.08 3.28 7.70
CA GLU A 386 14.63 4.38 8.48
C GLU A 386 14.96 5.60 7.61
N ALA A 387 15.56 5.38 6.44
CA ALA A 387 15.98 6.47 5.56
C ALA A 387 14.82 7.27 4.98
N VAL A 388 13.65 6.64 4.81
CA VAL A 388 12.44 7.30 4.27
C VAL A 388 11.49 7.81 5.35
N LYS A 389 11.88 7.77 6.63
CA LYS A 389 11.04 8.32 7.69
C LYS A 389 10.73 9.79 7.41
N LYS A 390 9.44 10.04 7.27
CA LYS A 390 8.91 11.36 6.98
C LYS A 390 8.89 12.18 8.25
N GLU A 391 9.41 13.39 8.18
CA GLU A 391 9.23 14.40 9.24
C GLU A 391 7.90 15.11 9.02
N ILE A 392 7.38 15.70 10.09
CA ILE A 392 6.20 16.57 10.02
C ILE A 392 6.44 17.71 9.02
N ILE A 393 5.44 18.00 8.19
CA ILE A 393 5.49 19.13 7.25
C ILE A 393 4.67 20.27 7.84
N LEU A 394 5.36 21.33 8.25
CA LEU A 394 4.75 22.54 8.78
C LEU A 394 4.38 23.48 7.63
N GLY A 395 3.16 24.01 7.61
CA GLY A 395 2.75 25.09 6.70
C GLY A 395 2.11 24.67 5.37
N ASN A 396 1.88 23.37 5.13
CA ASN A 396 1.06 22.95 4.00
C ASN A 396 -0.43 23.10 4.32
N THR A 397 -1.15 23.86 3.49
CA THR A 397 -2.61 23.91 3.52
C THR A 397 -3.15 22.57 3.01
N PHE A 398 -3.91 21.88 3.84
CA PHE A 398 -4.71 20.73 3.42
C PHE A 398 -5.94 21.27 2.68
N LEU A 399 -6.06 20.91 1.40
CA LEU A 399 -7.18 21.34 0.55
C LEU A 399 -7.87 20.14 -0.07
N VAL A 400 -9.20 20.14 -0.03
CA VAL A 400 -10.04 19.13 -0.69
C VAL A 400 -10.60 19.71 -1.97
N ASP A 401 -9.93 19.44 -3.09
CA ASP A 401 -10.46 19.80 -4.40
C ASP A 401 -11.79 19.06 -4.70
N PRO A 402 -12.73 19.69 -5.43
CA PRO A 402 -13.98 19.07 -5.84
C PRO A 402 -13.78 17.78 -6.64
N PHE A 403 -14.66 16.82 -6.43
CA PHE A 403 -14.71 15.58 -7.20
C PHE A 403 -14.75 15.85 -8.71
N GLN A 404 -13.96 15.11 -9.47
CA GLN A 404 -14.07 15.09 -10.93
C GLN A 404 -14.53 13.72 -11.40
N SER A 405 -15.58 13.72 -12.23
CA SER A 405 -16.08 12.51 -12.85
C SER A 405 -15.07 11.93 -13.82
N SER A 406 -15.14 10.63 -14.07
CA SER A 406 -14.38 9.98 -15.14
C SER A 406 -15.11 10.09 -16.47
N GLY A 407 -14.37 9.98 -17.57
CA GLY A 407 -14.97 9.93 -18.90
C GLY A 407 -15.75 8.64 -19.13
N ILE A 408 -16.76 8.68 -20.00
CA ILE A 408 -17.53 7.51 -20.42
C ILE A 408 -17.23 7.22 -21.89
N CYS A 409 -16.83 5.98 -22.18
CA CYS A 409 -16.66 5.44 -23.53
C CYS A 409 -17.44 4.15 -23.75
N SER A 410 -17.78 3.41 -22.69
CA SER A 410 -18.51 2.14 -22.81
C SER A 410 -19.31 1.84 -21.53
N GLU A 411 -20.54 2.34 -21.44
CA GLU A 411 -21.44 2.03 -20.31
C GLU A 411 -21.77 0.53 -20.21
N GLY A 412 -21.84 -0.16 -21.36
CA GLY A 412 -22.07 -1.60 -21.39
C GLY A 412 -21.00 -2.42 -20.68
N SER A 413 -19.78 -1.88 -20.51
CA SER A 413 -18.65 -2.56 -19.85
C SER A 413 -18.93 -2.89 -18.37
N TYR A 414 -19.78 -2.11 -17.71
CA TYR A 414 -20.06 -2.27 -16.28
C TYR A 414 -21.09 -3.36 -15.97
N LYS A 415 -21.86 -3.80 -16.98
CA LYS A 415 -22.86 -4.89 -16.87
C LYS A 415 -23.88 -4.73 -15.73
N GLY A 416 -24.11 -3.50 -15.27
CA GLY A 416 -25.07 -3.19 -14.20
C GLY A 416 -24.67 -3.69 -12.80
N PHE A 417 -23.41 -4.07 -12.57
CA PHE A 417 -22.97 -4.51 -11.24
C PHE A 417 -22.98 -3.37 -10.22
N THR A 418 -23.37 -3.68 -8.99
CA THR A 418 -23.19 -2.78 -7.85
C THR A 418 -21.72 -2.68 -7.45
N ALA A 419 -21.34 -1.59 -6.77
CA ALA A 419 -19.99 -1.41 -6.25
C ALA A 419 -19.58 -2.56 -5.33
N ARG A 420 -20.48 -2.98 -4.42
CA ARG A 420 -20.25 -4.12 -3.51
C ARG A 420 -19.98 -5.40 -4.28
N GLU A 421 -20.80 -5.73 -5.29
CA GLU A 421 -20.57 -6.94 -6.08
C GLU A 421 -19.20 -6.94 -6.75
N VAL A 422 -18.80 -5.82 -7.35
CA VAL A 422 -17.48 -5.71 -8.00
C VAL A 422 -16.36 -5.93 -6.98
N VAL A 423 -16.36 -5.22 -5.85
CA VAL A 423 -15.26 -5.32 -4.87
C VAL A 423 -15.21 -6.70 -4.20
N ARG A 424 -16.36 -7.32 -3.91
CA ARG A 424 -16.44 -8.63 -3.26
C ARG A 424 -16.09 -9.77 -4.23
N LYS A 425 -16.46 -9.67 -5.51
CA LYS A 425 -16.18 -10.67 -6.56
C LYS A 425 -14.81 -10.49 -7.24
N ARG A 426 -14.16 -9.32 -7.12
CA ARG A 426 -12.84 -9.05 -7.73
C ARG A 426 -11.82 -10.12 -7.36
N ARG A 427 -11.16 -10.69 -8.37
CA ARG A 427 -10.00 -11.58 -8.19
C ARG A 427 -8.89 -11.18 -9.16
N SER A 428 -7.65 -11.42 -8.77
CA SER A 428 -6.53 -11.34 -9.70
C SER A 428 -6.60 -12.56 -10.62
N ALA A 429 -6.65 -12.33 -11.94
CA ALA A 429 -6.63 -13.40 -12.91
C ALA A 429 -5.33 -14.21 -12.77
N VAL A 430 -5.45 -15.54 -12.80
CA VAL A 430 -4.30 -16.46 -12.71
C VAL A 430 -3.77 -16.78 -14.11
N ASP A 431 -4.68 -16.86 -15.08
CA ASP A 431 -4.37 -17.12 -16.48
C ASP A 431 -5.42 -16.46 -17.38
N MET A 432 -5.07 -16.24 -18.64
CA MET A 432 -5.94 -15.73 -19.70
C MET A 432 -5.92 -16.72 -20.88
N ASP A 433 -7.03 -16.89 -21.59
CA ASP A 433 -7.17 -17.92 -22.64
C ASP A 433 -6.28 -17.75 -23.89
N GLY A 434 -5.52 -16.65 -23.99
CA GLY A 434 -4.61 -16.38 -25.09
C GLY A 434 -5.28 -16.00 -26.42
N VAL A 435 -6.60 -16.06 -26.53
CA VAL A 435 -7.34 -15.94 -27.79
C VAL A 435 -8.39 -14.83 -27.78
N THR A 436 -8.99 -14.54 -26.62
CA THR A 436 -10.01 -13.50 -26.50
C THR A 436 -9.38 -12.11 -26.68
N ALA A 437 -10.06 -11.28 -27.47
CA ALA A 437 -9.73 -9.88 -27.67
C ALA A 437 -10.65 -8.97 -26.85
N MET A 438 -10.12 -7.82 -26.45
CA MET A 438 -10.88 -6.78 -25.76
C MET A 438 -11.40 -5.76 -26.77
N ASP A 439 -12.65 -5.32 -26.60
CA ASP A 439 -13.20 -4.19 -27.35
C ASP A 439 -12.42 -2.88 -27.07
N ARG A 440 -12.24 -2.05 -28.10
CA ARG A 440 -11.50 -0.78 -28.00
C ARG A 440 -12.08 0.18 -26.97
N ASN A 441 -13.39 0.33 -26.93
CA ASN A 441 -14.03 1.29 -26.03
C ASN A 441 -13.95 0.80 -24.58
N THR A 442 -13.97 -0.51 -24.37
CA THR A 442 -13.67 -1.14 -23.07
C THR A 442 -12.23 -0.85 -22.63
N PHE A 443 -11.26 -0.99 -23.53
CA PHE A 443 -9.87 -0.65 -23.26
C PHE A 443 -9.69 0.83 -22.87
N TYR A 444 -10.27 1.75 -23.64
CA TYR A 444 -10.23 3.19 -23.32
C TYR A 444 -10.96 3.51 -22.01
N GLN A 445 -12.08 2.86 -21.72
CA GLN A 445 -12.80 3.03 -20.46
C GLN A 445 -11.93 2.64 -19.25
N ILE A 446 -11.16 1.55 -19.35
CA ILE A 446 -10.21 1.12 -18.30
C ILE A 446 -9.11 2.18 -18.11
N LEU A 447 -8.55 2.71 -19.20
CA LEU A 447 -7.49 3.72 -19.11
C LEU A 447 -8.00 5.06 -18.56
N LEU A 448 -9.24 5.44 -18.84
CA LEU A 448 -9.87 6.62 -18.23
C LEU A 448 -9.95 6.50 -16.70
N HIS A 449 -10.25 5.32 -16.17
CA HIS A 449 -10.20 5.05 -14.72
C HIS A 449 -8.79 5.01 -14.14
N CYS A 450 -7.75 4.99 -14.98
CA CYS A 450 -6.37 5.12 -14.55
C CYS A 450 -5.91 6.58 -14.46
N LEU A 451 -6.70 7.55 -14.95
CA LEU A 451 -6.34 8.96 -14.93
C LEU A 451 -6.58 9.59 -13.55
N PRO A 452 -5.61 10.35 -13.02
CA PRO A 452 -5.74 10.95 -11.70
C PRO A 452 -6.80 12.04 -11.65
N SER A 453 -6.97 12.84 -12.72
CA SER A 453 -7.79 14.05 -12.70
C SER A 453 -9.22 13.85 -13.22
N GLY A 454 -9.58 12.66 -13.68
CA GLY A 454 -10.88 12.40 -14.32
C GLY A 454 -11.01 13.08 -15.70
N SER A 455 -12.25 13.28 -16.15
CA SER A 455 -12.59 13.95 -17.40
C SER A 455 -12.82 15.44 -17.15
N ARG A 456 -11.75 16.25 -17.23
CA ARG A 456 -11.87 17.71 -17.16
C ARG A 456 -12.15 18.30 -18.53
N ASN A 457 -13.12 19.20 -18.62
CA ASN A 457 -13.27 20.08 -19.78
C ASN A 457 -12.11 21.08 -19.79
N GLY A 458 -11.15 20.89 -20.70
CA GLY A 458 -10.03 21.82 -20.95
C GLY A 458 -8.90 21.85 -19.90
N GLY A 459 -8.98 21.03 -18.84
CA GLY A 459 -7.94 20.93 -17.81
C GLY A 459 -6.97 19.78 -18.08
N LYS A 460 -5.66 20.01 -17.85
CA LYS A 460 -4.63 18.97 -17.97
C LYS A 460 -4.78 17.87 -16.91
N GLN A 461 -4.43 16.64 -17.27
CA GLN A 461 -4.18 15.53 -16.34
C GLN A 461 -2.94 15.83 -15.51
N LYS A 462 -3.09 15.82 -14.19
CA LYS A 462 -2.00 16.07 -13.22
C LYS A 462 -2.45 15.74 -11.80
N LYS A 463 -3.43 16.51 -11.30
CA LYS A 463 -3.92 16.44 -9.92
C LYS A 463 -4.80 15.21 -9.67
N PRO A 464 -4.72 14.55 -8.51
CA PRO A 464 -5.61 13.45 -8.12
C PRO A 464 -7.00 13.98 -7.69
N LEU A 465 -7.96 13.98 -8.60
CA LEU A 465 -9.32 14.50 -8.40
C LEU A 465 -10.42 13.46 -8.62
N ALA A 466 -10.11 12.37 -9.31
CA ALA A 466 -11.03 11.27 -9.60
C ALA A 466 -10.74 10.05 -8.73
N LEU A 467 -11.76 9.19 -8.56
CA LEU A 467 -11.59 7.92 -7.87
C LEU A 467 -10.68 6.96 -8.65
N PRO A 468 -9.87 6.12 -7.98
CA PRO A 468 -9.62 6.14 -6.53
C PRO A 468 -8.51 7.12 -6.13
N PHE A 469 -7.83 7.76 -7.09
CA PHE A 469 -6.60 8.51 -6.86
C PHE A 469 -6.79 9.75 -6.00
N ARG A 470 -7.99 10.33 -5.95
CA ARG A 470 -8.28 11.53 -5.16
C ARG A 470 -7.99 11.41 -3.68
N GLY A 471 -7.81 10.20 -3.14
CA GLY A 471 -7.28 9.99 -1.80
C GLY A 471 -5.88 10.55 -1.59
N LEU A 472 -5.10 10.72 -2.66
CA LEU A 472 -3.73 11.24 -2.61
C LEU A 472 -3.71 12.78 -2.73
N PRO A 473 -2.78 13.48 -2.07
CA PRO A 473 -2.69 14.95 -2.12
C PRO A 473 -1.64 15.49 -3.10
N TRP A 474 -0.84 14.64 -3.74
CA TRP A 474 0.23 15.08 -4.66
C TRP A 474 -0.09 14.75 -6.13
N ASP A 475 0.54 15.51 -7.03
CA ASP A 475 0.41 15.32 -8.48
C ASP A 475 0.91 13.94 -8.93
N ALA A 476 0.39 13.44 -10.06
CA ALA A 476 0.79 12.14 -10.56
C ALA A 476 2.26 12.13 -11.05
N GLU A 477 3.08 11.32 -10.41
CA GLU A 477 4.49 11.09 -10.76
C GLU A 477 4.72 9.76 -11.52
N VAL A 478 3.66 8.98 -11.74
CA VAL A 478 3.74 7.65 -12.36
C VAL A 478 2.90 7.61 -13.64
N HIS A 479 3.53 7.24 -14.75
CA HIS A 479 2.92 7.02 -16.07
C HIS A 479 2.86 5.52 -16.39
N ALA A 480 2.14 5.13 -17.45
CA ALA A 480 2.06 3.73 -17.87
C ALA A 480 2.57 3.53 -19.30
N ALA A 481 3.57 2.66 -19.46
CA ALA A 481 3.92 2.07 -20.74
C ALA A 481 3.11 0.77 -20.92
N LEU A 482 2.50 0.59 -22.09
CA LEU A 482 1.51 -0.44 -22.36
C LEU A 482 1.93 -1.26 -23.59
N PHE A 483 2.04 -2.58 -23.43
CA PHE A 483 2.16 -3.51 -24.55
C PHE A 483 0.76 -3.97 -24.95
N VAL A 484 0.27 -3.49 -26.09
CA VAL A 484 -1.09 -3.78 -26.60
C VAL A 484 -0.98 -4.89 -27.64
N HIS A 485 -1.69 -6.01 -27.41
CA HIS A 485 -1.61 -7.20 -28.28
C HIS A 485 -2.95 -7.56 -28.93
N ARG A 486 -4.05 -7.60 -28.15
CA ARG A 486 -5.37 -8.06 -28.61
C ARG A 486 -6.47 -7.10 -28.17
N VAL A 487 -6.48 -5.92 -28.78
CA VAL A 487 -7.57 -4.95 -28.65
C VAL A 487 -8.15 -4.72 -30.04
N GLU A 488 -9.42 -5.08 -30.24
CA GLU A 488 -10.09 -4.97 -31.53
C GLU A 488 -10.11 -3.51 -31.99
N GLY A 489 -9.79 -3.23 -33.26
CA GLY A 489 -9.76 -1.86 -33.77
C GLY A 489 -8.61 -0.99 -33.25
N LEU A 490 -7.61 -1.59 -32.60
CA LEU A 490 -6.34 -0.96 -32.26
C LEU A 490 -5.15 -1.80 -32.78
N PRO A 491 -4.15 -1.18 -33.44
CA PRO A 491 -2.93 -1.88 -33.81
C PRO A 491 -2.22 -2.48 -32.59
N GLN A 492 -1.60 -3.65 -32.76
CA GLN A 492 -0.66 -4.15 -31.76
C GLN A 492 0.58 -3.25 -31.71
N GLY A 493 1.12 -3.02 -30.51
CA GLY A 493 2.23 -2.10 -30.36
C GLY A 493 2.56 -1.69 -28.94
N LEU A 494 3.43 -0.69 -28.86
CA LEU A 494 3.80 -0.01 -27.63
C LEU A 494 3.03 1.31 -27.55
N TYR A 495 2.33 1.50 -26.43
CA TYR A 495 1.56 2.69 -26.14
C TYR A 495 2.03 3.32 -24.82
N PHE A 496 1.73 4.59 -24.61
CA PHE A 496 2.11 5.32 -23.41
C PHE A 496 0.96 6.20 -22.92
N LEU A 497 0.51 5.97 -21.69
CA LEU A 497 -0.50 6.77 -21.01
C LEU A 497 0.20 7.82 -20.12
N VAL A 498 0.09 9.08 -20.51
CA VAL A 498 0.69 10.21 -19.79
C VAL A 498 -0.27 10.72 -18.73
N ARG A 499 -0.10 10.26 -17.50
CA ARG A 499 -0.96 10.63 -16.36
C ARG A 499 -0.70 12.04 -15.77
N ASN A 500 0.39 12.68 -16.19
CA ASN A 500 0.70 14.08 -15.88
C ASN A 500 1.24 14.75 -17.15
N GLU A 501 0.43 15.60 -17.76
CA GLU A 501 0.72 16.21 -19.06
C GLU A 501 1.84 17.26 -18.99
N ASP A 502 2.17 17.78 -17.82
CA ASP A 502 3.35 18.66 -17.65
C ASP A 502 4.66 17.89 -17.90
N HIS A 503 4.65 16.55 -17.83
CA HIS A 503 5.82 15.72 -18.09
C HIS A 503 6.01 15.34 -19.57
N LEU A 504 5.02 15.60 -20.43
CA LEU A 504 4.98 15.09 -21.81
C LEU A 504 6.24 15.44 -22.62
N ASP A 505 6.65 16.70 -22.61
CA ASP A 505 7.79 17.16 -23.41
C ASP A 505 9.12 16.57 -22.92
N LYS A 506 9.27 16.45 -21.60
CA LYS A 506 10.46 15.82 -20.99
C LYS A 506 10.51 14.33 -21.32
N LEU A 507 9.37 13.64 -21.27
CA LEU A 507 9.25 12.23 -21.65
C LEU A 507 9.62 12.03 -23.13
N LYS A 508 9.08 12.85 -24.04
CA LYS A 508 9.43 12.81 -25.47
C LYS A 508 10.93 12.96 -25.72
N LYS A 509 11.58 13.92 -25.04
CA LYS A 509 13.02 14.16 -25.16
C LYS A 509 13.90 13.05 -24.57
N SER A 510 13.41 12.38 -23.54
CA SER A 510 14.17 11.35 -22.81
C SER A 510 14.02 9.95 -23.41
N MET A 511 13.02 9.74 -24.26
CA MET A 511 12.75 8.45 -24.90
C MET A 511 13.34 8.39 -26.31
N ARG A 512 13.30 7.20 -26.95
CA ARG A 512 13.86 6.98 -28.29
C ARG A 512 13.25 7.96 -29.29
N SER A 513 14.09 8.64 -30.08
CA SER A 513 13.67 9.64 -31.07
C SER A 513 12.78 9.08 -32.19
N GLY A 514 12.83 7.78 -32.44
CA GLY A 514 11.97 7.10 -33.42
C GLY A 514 10.54 6.83 -32.95
N PHE A 515 10.20 7.08 -31.67
CA PHE A 515 8.82 6.91 -31.20
C PHE A 515 7.91 7.99 -31.76
N LYS A 516 6.73 7.56 -32.21
CA LYS A 516 5.79 8.41 -32.98
C LYS A 516 5.04 9.43 -32.12
N TRP A 517 4.65 9.05 -30.90
CA TRP A 517 3.83 9.88 -30.01
C TRP A 517 2.52 10.38 -30.66
N VAL A 518 1.83 9.50 -31.38
CA VAL A 518 0.60 9.84 -32.11
C VAL A 518 -0.62 9.36 -31.31
N LYS A 519 -1.67 10.19 -31.24
CA LYS A 519 -2.92 9.80 -30.59
C LYS A 519 -3.58 8.65 -31.37
N PRO A 520 -3.93 7.51 -30.72
CA PRO A 520 -4.52 6.38 -31.43
C PRO A 520 -5.90 6.72 -32.01
N GLU A 521 -6.29 6.01 -33.07
CA GLU A 521 -7.58 6.21 -33.71
C GLU A 521 -8.75 5.93 -32.74
N GLY A 522 -9.77 6.80 -32.77
CA GLY A 522 -10.93 6.72 -31.88
C GLY A 522 -10.61 6.96 -30.40
N CYS A 523 -9.39 7.36 -30.04
CA CYS A 523 -9.01 7.66 -28.66
C CYS A 523 -9.71 8.95 -28.18
N PRO A 524 -10.39 8.94 -27.02
CA PRO A 524 -11.03 10.12 -26.46
C PRO A 524 -10.08 11.32 -26.34
N GLU A 525 -10.56 12.54 -26.62
CA GLU A 525 -9.74 13.75 -26.60
C GLU A 525 -9.06 14.01 -25.25
N ASN A 526 -9.78 13.75 -24.16
CA ASN A 526 -9.31 13.88 -22.78
C ASN A 526 -8.42 12.72 -22.28
N LEU A 527 -8.21 11.68 -23.09
CA LEU A 527 -7.33 10.55 -22.78
C LEU A 527 -5.93 10.80 -23.40
N PRO A 528 -4.89 11.14 -22.60
CA PRO A 528 -3.52 11.38 -23.08
C PRO A 528 -2.77 10.06 -23.32
N LEU A 529 -3.33 9.24 -24.20
CA LEU A 529 -2.72 7.99 -24.68
C LEU A 529 -2.05 8.23 -26.02
N TYR A 530 -0.84 7.72 -26.18
CA TYR A 530 -0.05 7.85 -27.40
C TYR A 530 0.47 6.49 -27.88
N GLU A 531 0.32 6.20 -29.17
CA GLU A 531 1.03 5.13 -29.87
C GLU A 531 2.49 5.54 -30.06
N LEU A 532 3.42 4.71 -29.56
CA LEU A 532 4.85 4.93 -29.71
C LEU A 532 5.42 4.17 -30.90
N ASP A 533 5.02 2.90 -31.04
CA ASP A 533 5.51 2.01 -32.11
C ASP A 533 4.51 0.89 -32.42
N ARG A 534 4.43 0.46 -33.68
CA ARG A 534 3.59 -0.66 -34.14
C ARG A 534 4.47 -1.88 -34.36
N THR A 535 4.45 -2.78 -33.39
CA THR A 535 5.24 -3.99 -33.43
C THR A 535 4.59 -5.06 -32.56
N ASP A 536 4.85 -6.32 -32.85
CA ASP A 536 4.43 -7.41 -31.97
C ASP A 536 5.35 -7.44 -30.74
N CYS A 537 4.85 -6.89 -29.64
CA CYS A 537 5.60 -6.78 -28.39
C CYS A 537 5.55 -8.04 -27.52
N ARG A 538 4.92 -9.14 -27.94
CA ARG A 538 4.68 -10.31 -27.05
C ARG A 538 5.97 -10.90 -26.49
N THR A 539 6.93 -11.22 -27.37
CA THR A 539 8.24 -11.76 -26.96
C THR A 539 9.03 -10.78 -26.09
N LEU A 540 8.92 -9.48 -26.37
CA LEU A 540 9.56 -8.44 -25.56
C LEU A 540 8.93 -8.35 -24.16
N ALA A 541 7.61 -8.33 -24.09
CA ALA A 541 6.85 -8.26 -22.84
C ALA A 541 7.09 -9.49 -21.96
N GLU A 542 7.14 -10.69 -22.55
CA GLU A 542 7.49 -11.94 -21.87
C GLU A 542 8.90 -11.86 -21.26
N ARG A 543 9.90 -11.46 -22.06
CA ARG A 543 11.28 -11.31 -21.57
C ARG A 543 11.37 -10.31 -20.41
N LEU A 544 10.72 -9.15 -20.53
CA LEU A 544 10.76 -8.12 -19.50
C LEU A 544 10.00 -8.49 -18.22
N SER A 545 8.92 -9.27 -18.32
CA SER A 545 8.02 -9.52 -17.19
C SER A 545 8.27 -10.86 -16.50
N CYS A 546 8.72 -11.87 -17.24
CA CYS A 546 8.84 -13.25 -16.77
C CYS A 546 10.30 -13.72 -16.66
N HIS A 547 11.21 -13.14 -17.43
CA HIS A 547 12.62 -13.55 -17.49
C HIS A 547 13.58 -12.48 -16.96
N GLN A 548 13.05 -11.39 -16.39
CA GLN A 548 13.85 -10.36 -15.73
C GLN A 548 14.28 -10.80 -14.35
#